data_AF-R5L0F2-F1
#
_entry.id   AF-R5L0F2-F1
#
_cell.length_a   1.000
_cell.length_b   1.000
_cell.length_c   1.000
_cell.angle_alpha   90.00
_cell.angle_beta   90.00
_cell.angle_gamma   90.00
#
_symmetry.space_group_name_H-M   'P 1'
#
loop_
_entity.id
_entity.type
_entity.pdbx_description
1 polymer ?
#
loop_
_entity_poly.entity_id
_entity_poly.type
_entity_poly.pdbx_seq_one_letter_code
_entity_poly.pdbx_strand_id
1 'polypeptide(L)'
;MGDLTKNDIEVCDLEINDDGDGISAYLETLFDVDEKFGTNVNDDDDSWVNFYAEYFPESGELKCTYFVDRANGSDEHEYVPSANEKSLIISMLEEECQKESGYSISEFLNSYTEESSLSLS
;
A
#
# COMPACT_ATOMS: atom_id res chain seq x y z
N MET A 1 20.06 -2.30 -0.02
CA MET A 1 19.29 -2.32 1.24
C MET A 1 18.76 -3.72 1.55
N GLY A 2 18.51 -4.03 2.83
CA GLY A 2 17.89 -5.30 3.27
C GLY A 2 16.36 -5.28 3.18
N ASP A 3 15.69 -6.21 3.87
CA ASP A 3 14.23 -6.19 4.03
C ASP A 3 13.77 -4.90 4.71
N LEU A 4 12.61 -4.36 4.29
CA LEU A 4 11.94 -3.26 4.97
C LEU A 4 11.62 -3.59 6.43
N THR A 5 11.66 -2.57 7.26
CA THR A 5 11.27 -2.59 8.66
C THR A 5 10.16 -1.58 8.93
N LYS A 6 9.54 -1.65 10.11
CA LYS A 6 8.46 -0.74 10.51
C LYS A 6 8.88 0.75 10.54
N ASN A 7 10.18 1.05 10.56
CA ASN A 7 10.67 2.43 10.51
C ASN A 7 10.90 2.93 9.07
N ASP A 8 10.87 2.03 8.08
CA ASP A 8 11.12 2.36 6.69
C ASP A 8 9.83 2.80 5.98
N ILE A 9 8.66 2.39 6.46
CA ILE A 9 7.38 2.72 5.82
C ILE A 9 6.35 3.22 6.83
N GLU A 10 5.43 4.06 6.37
CA GLU A 10 4.24 4.47 7.11
C GLU A 10 3.01 4.29 6.21
N VAL A 11 1.90 3.77 6.77
CA VAL A 11 0.63 3.68 6.05
C VAL A 11 -0.08 5.03 6.24
N CYS A 12 -0.22 5.80 5.17
CA CYS A 12 -0.71 7.18 5.26
C CYS A 12 -2.19 7.33 4.88
N ASP A 13 -2.65 6.56 3.89
CA ASP A 13 -4.05 6.49 3.49
C ASP A 13 -4.39 5.03 3.21
N LEU A 14 -5.56 4.58 3.68
CA LEU A 14 -6.06 3.23 3.48
C LEU A 14 -7.55 3.28 3.10
N GLU A 15 -7.90 2.65 2.00
CA GLU A 15 -9.27 2.58 1.50
C GLU A 15 -9.60 1.20 0.93
N ILE A 16 -10.88 0.92 0.75
CA ILE A 16 -11.33 -0.27 0.03
C ILE A 16 -11.07 -0.02 -1.46
N ASN A 17 -10.49 -1.00 -2.15
CA ASN A 17 -10.20 -0.87 -3.58
C ASN A 17 -11.50 -0.77 -4.41
N ASP A 18 -11.36 -0.34 -5.67
CA ASP A 18 -12.50 -0.10 -6.57
C ASP A 18 -13.41 -1.33 -6.76
N ASP A 19 -12.84 -2.53 -6.68
CA ASP A 19 -13.55 -3.80 -6.84
C ASP A 19 -14.24 -4.28 -5.55
N GLY A 20 -13.92 -3.70 -4.40
CA GLY A 20 -14.51 -4.04 -3.10
C GLY A 20 -14.03 -5.36 -2.50
N ASP A 21 -12.99 -5.98 -3.06
CA ASP A 21 -12.46 -7.29 -2.66
C ASP A 21 -11.10 -7.22 -1.95
N GLY A 22 -10.55 -6.00 -1.82
CA GLY A 22 -9.29 -5.74 -1.15
C GLY A 22 -9.22 -4.31 -0.62
N ILE A 23 -8.09 -3.99 0.01
CA ILE A 23 -7.75 -2.63 0.40
C ILE A 23 -6.60 -2.11 -0.47
N SER A 24 -6.63 -0.82 -0.78
CA SER A 24 -5.53 -0.07 -1.36
C SER A 24 -4.98 0.88 -0.30
N ALA A 25 -3.66 1.03 -0.25
CA ALA A 25 -3.01 1.94 0.68
C ALA A 25 -1.82 2.65 0.06
N TYR A 26 -1.67 3.93 0.38
CA TYR A 26 -0.46 4.70 0.13
C TYR A 26 0.54 4.48 1.27
N LEU A 27 1.77 4.12 0.89
CA LEU A 27 2.88 3.86 1.79
C LEU A 27 3.92 4.96 1.64
N GLU A 28 4.09 5.80 2.65
CA GLU A 28 5.18 6.77 2.69
C GLU A 28 6.52 6.05 2.83
N THR A 29 7.49 6.41 1.98
CA THR A 29 8.82 5.79 1.99
C THR A 29 9.80 6.61 2.83
N LEU A 30 10.15 6.10 4.01
CA LEU A 30 11.10 6.71 4.96
C LEU A 30 12.52 6.12 4.84
N PHE A 31 12.85 5.57 3.67
CA PHE A 31 14.15 4.96 3.34
C PHE A 31 14.73 5.56 2.05
N ASP A 32 15.98 5.19 1.74
CA ASP A 32 16.61 5.55 0.47
C ASP A 32 16.01 4.75 -0.69
N VAL A 33 15.03 5.37 -1.37
CA VAL A 33 14.34 4.76 -2.52
C VAL A 33 15.29 4.47 -3.68
N ASP A 34 16.35 5.26 -3.87
CA ASP A 34 17.35 5.02 -4.92
C ASP A 34 18.15 3.75 -4.61
N GLU A 35 18.54 3.54 -3.34
CA GLU A 35 19.23 2.30 -2.93
C GLU A 35 18.32 1.07 -3.00
N LYS A 36 17.05 1.21 -2.63
CA LYS A 36 16.10 0.09 -2.51
C LYS A 36 15.47 -0.31 -3.85
N PHE A 37 15.01 0.66 -4.62
CA PHE A 37 14.31 0.45 -5.88
C PHE A 37 15.22 0.61 -7.11
N GLY A 38 16.44 1.10 -6.93
CA GLY A 38 17.35 1.36 -8.05
C GLY A 38 16.92 2.57 -8.88
N THR A 39 16.22 3.52 -8.25
CA THR A 39 15.80 4.78 -8.87
C THR A 39 16.95 5.80 -8.83
N ASN A 40 16.71 7.01 -9.35
CA ASN A 40 17.63 8.15 -9.27
C ASN A 40 16.81 9.43 -9.10
N VAL A 41 16.01 9.49 -8.04
CA VAL A 41 15.11 10.60 -7.73
C VAL A 41 15.69 11.57 -6.70
N ASN A 42 16.59 11.12 -5.82
CA ASN A 42 17.09 11.97 -4.73
C ASN A 42 17.93 13.17 -5.20
N ASP A 43 18.46 13.10 -6.43
CA ASP A 43 19.26 14.16 -7.06
C ASP A 43 18.40 15.15 -7.90
N ASP A 44 17.07 14.99 -7.93
CA ASP A 44 16.14 15.79 -8.73
C ASP A 44 14.90 16.20 -7.91
N ASP A 45 14.81 17.49 -7.56
CA ASP A 45 13.72 18.04 -6.74
C ASP A 45 12.33 17.93 -7.41
N ASP A 46 12.28 17.73 -8.73
CA ASP A 46 11.03 17.52 -9.49
C ASP A 46 10.69 16.02 -9.68
N SER A 47 11.42 15.13 -9.01
CA SER A 47 11.22 13.68 -9.05
C SER A 47 10.92 13.11 -7.66
N TRP A 48 9.94 12.21 -7.57
CA TRP A 48 9.60 11.51 -6.32
C TRP A 48 9.08 10.11 -6.59
N VAL A 49 9.04 9.29 -5.53
CA VAL A 49 8.44 7.95 -5.57
C VAL A 49 7.12 7.98 -4.82
N ASN A 50 6.07 7.46 -5.44
CA ASN A 50 4.83 7.10 -4.76
C ASN A 50 4.77 5.57 -4.63
N PHE A 51 4.54 5.04 -3.42
CA PHE A 51 4.49 3.61 -3.18
C PHE A 51 3.12 3.18 -2.68
N TYR A 52 2.57 2.13 -3.28
CA TYR A 52 1.24 1.62 -2.99
C TYR A 52 1.25 0.13 -2.70
N ALA A 53 0.35 -0.29 -1.82
CA ALA A 53 0.07 -1.69 -1.55
C ALA A 53 -1.41 -1.98 -1.72
N GLU A 54 -1.71 -3.10 -2.39
CA GLU A 54 -3.06 -3.65 -2.51
C GLU A 54 -3.09 -5.03 -1.86
N TYR A 55 -3.94 -5.20 -0.85
CA TYR A 55 -4.05 -6.44 -0.08
C TYR A 55 -5.43 -7.08 -0.22
N PHE A 56 -5.42 -8.37 -0.58
CA PHE A 56 -6.59 -9.20 -0.80
C PHE A 56 -6.68 -10.27 0.30
N PRO A 57 -7.51 -10.08 1.35
CA PRO A 57 -7.53 -11.00 2.49
C PRO A 57 -8.04 -12.40 2.15
N GLU A 58 -8.91 -12.55 1.14
CA GLU A 58 -9.42 -13.88 0.74
C GLU A 58 -8.32 -14.79 0.17
N SER A 59 -7.46 -14.23 -0.69
CA SER A 59 -6.35 -14.97 -1.32
C SER A 59 -5.05 -14.89 -0.50
N GLY A 60 -4.94 -13.91 0.39
CA GLY A 60 -3.70 -13.52 1.06
C GLY A 60 -2.68 -12.91 0.10
N GLU A 61 -3.10 -12.46 -1.08
CA GLU A 61 -2.24 -11.78 -2.05
C GLU A 61 -1.96 -10.35 -1.61
N LEU A 62 -0.70 -9.94 -1.77
CA LEU A 62 -0.26 -8.56 -1.57
C LEU A 62 0.44 -8.16 -2.87
N LYS A 63 -0.07 -7.12 -3.53
CA LYS A 63 0.56 -6.50 -4.67
C LYS A 63 1.15 -5.18 -4.20
N CYS A 64 2.39 -4.90 -4.60
CA CYS A 64 3.03 -3.64 -4.30
C CYS A 64 3.51 -3.01 -5.61
N THR A 65 3.19 -1.74 -5.78
CA THR A 65 3.55 -0.99 -6.99
C THR A 65 4.11 0.35 -6.56
N TYR A 66 5.20 0.79 -7.18
CA TYR A 66 5.68 2.15 -7.02
C TYR A 66 5.70 2.88 -8.36
N PHE A 67 5.46 4.18 -8.28
CA PHE A 67 5.51 5.10 -9.40
C PHE A 67 6.71 6.01 -9.23
N VAL A 68 7.48 6.19 -10.30
CA VAL A 68 8.54 7.19 -10.35
C VAL A 68 8.02 8.37 -11.14
N ASP A 69 7.55 9.37 -10.42
CA ASP A 69 7.04 10.61 -10.99
C ASP A 69 8.19 11.55 -11.31
N ARG A 70 8.11 12.20 -12.48
CA ARG A 70 9.06 13.20 -12.98
C ARG A 70 8.30 14.30 -13.70
N ALA A 71 8.99 15.40 -13.98
CA ALA A 71 8.44 16.54 -14.74
C ALA A 71 7.79 16.17 -16.09
N ASN A 72 8.21 15.08 -16.74
CA ASN A 72 7.73 14.67 -18.06
C ASN A 72 6.79 13.45 -18.07
N GLY A 73 6.46 12.88 -16.91
CA GLY A 73 5.60 11.71 -16.81
C GLY A 73 5.86 10.87 -15.57
N SER A 74 5.20 9.72 -15.52
CA SER A 74 5.27 8.75 -14.43
C SER A 74 5.54 7.37 -14.99
N ASP A 75 6.50 6.65 -14.40
CA ASP A 75 6.80 5.26 -14.73
C ASP A 75 6.28 4.33 -13.63
N GLU A 76 5.49 3.33 -13.99
CA GLU A 76 4.95 2.32 -13.07
C GLU A 76 5.88 1.11 -12.96
N HIS A 77 6.10 0.64 -11.73
CA HIS A 77 6.96 -0.50 -11.44
C HIS A 77 6.34 -1.43 -10.41
N GLU A 78 6.36 -2.74 -10.71
CA GLU A 78 6.01 -3.78 -9.75
C GLU A 78 7.14 -3.98 -8.72
N TYR A 79 6.78 -4.02 -7.44
CA TYR A 79 7.67 -4.41 -6.35
C TYR A 79 7.23 -5.78 -5.80
N VAL A 80 8.14 -6.75 -5.85
CA VAL A 80 7.88 -8.09 -5.28
C VAL A 80 8.52 -8.16 -3.89
N PRO A 81 7.74 -7.99 -2.80
CA PRO A 81 8.28 -8.01 -1.46
C PRO A 81 8.80 -9.39 -1.08
N SER A 82 9.80 -9.43 -0.19
CA SER A 82 10.19 -10.68 0.45
C SER A 82 9.06 -11.21 1.36
N ALA A 83 9.16 -12.47 1.80
CA ALA A 83 8.17 -13.03 2.72
C ALA A 83 8.06 -12.22 4.03
N ASN A 84 9.18 -11.69 4.53
CA ASN A 84 9.20 -10.87 5.74
C ASN A 84 8.53 -9.52 5.51
N GLU A 85 8.85 -8.87 4.39
CA GLU A 85 8.25 -7.59 4.00
C GLU A 85 6.75 -7.73 3.78
N LYS A 86 6.31 -8.79 3.12
CA LYS A 86 4.89 -9.08 2.94
C LYS A 86 4.17 -9.21 4.28
N SER A 87 4.72 -9.96 5.23
CA SER A 87 4.14 -10.09 6.58
C SER A 87 4.15 -8.76 7.33
N LEU A 88 5.20 -7.95 7.19
CA LEU A 88 5.29 -6.62 7.79
C LEU A 88 4.20 -5.69 7.24
N ILE A 89 4.13 -5.54 5.91
CA ILE A 89 3.18 -4.64 5.24
C ILE A 89 1.75 -5.02 5.61
N ILE A 90 1.38 -6.31 5.51
CA ILE A 90 0.04 -6.77 5.89
C ILE A 90 -0.27 -6.43 7.36
N SER A 91 0.69 -6.65 8.28
CA SER A 91 0.50 -6.30 9.69
C SER A 91 0.29 -4.80 9.91
N MET A 92 0.99 -3.96 9.15
CA MET A 92 0.86 -2.50 9.25
C MET A 92 -0.47 -2.01 8.67
N LEU A 93 -0.93 -2.61 7.56
CA LEU A 93 -2.26 -2.33 7.00
C LEU A 93 -3.37 -2.72 7.99
N GLU A 94 -3.24 -3.87 8.65
CA GLU A 94 -4.20 -4.33 9.66
C GLU A 94 -4.26 -3.37 10.86
N GLU A 95 -3.09 -2.95 11.35
CA GLU A 95 -2.98 -1.97 12.44
C GLU A 95 -3.63 -0.63 12.08
N GLU A 96 -3.39 -0.12 10.87
CA GLU A 96 -3.94 1.17 10.43
C GLU A 96 -5.45 1.09 10.19
N CYS A 97 -5.93 0.03 9.51
CA CYS A 97 -7.37 -0.20 9.33
C CYS A 97 -8.10 -0.28 10.68
N GLN A 98 -7.53 -0.99 11.66
CA GLN A 98 -8.08 -1.07 13.00
C GLN A 98 -8.07 0.28 13.73
N LYS A 99 -7.02 1.09 13.53
CA LYS A 99 -6.89 2.42 14.14
C LYS A 99 -7.92 3.41 13.58
N GLU A 100 -8.16 3.40 12.28
CA GLU A 100 -9.05 4.35 11.60
C GLU A 100 -10.53 3.97 11.72
N SER A 101 -10.85 2.70 11.52
CA SER A 101 -12.24 2.22 11.44
C SER A 101 -12.73 1.51 12.71
N GLY A 102 -11.81 0.98 13.51
CA GLY A 102 -12.11 0.08 14.63
C GLY A 102 -12.31 -1.39 14.23
N TYR A 103 -12.18 -1.72 12.94
CA TYR A 103 -12.39 -3.05 12.38
C TYR A 103 -11.08 -3.71 11.93
N SER A 104 -11.05 -5.03 11.92
CA SER A 104 -10.07 -5.75 11.08
C SER A 104 -10.33 -5.47 9.60
N ILE A 105 -9.33 -5.70 8.73
CA ILE A 105 -9.50 -5.50 7.28
C ILE A 105 -10.69 -6.32 6.75
N SER A 106 -10.82 -7.57 7.21
CA SER A 106 -11.93 -8.43 6.79
C SER A 106 -13.30 -7.91 7.25
N GLU A 107 -13.40 -7.37 8.47
CA GLU A 107 -14.64 -6.75 8.96
C GLU A 107 -14.95 -5.46 8.19
N PHE A 108 -13.92 -4.67 7.86
CA PHE A 108 -14.08 -3.44 7.10
C PHE A 108 -14.66 -3.69 5.70
N LEU A 109 -14.12 -4.68 4.96
CA LEU A 109 -14.66 -5.09 3.66
C LEU A 109 -16.10 -5.62 3.73
N ASN A 110 -16.40 -6.41 4.76
CA ASN A 110 -17.76 -6.91 4.96
C ASN A 110 -18.75 -5.77 5.21
N SER A 111 -18.38 -4.77 6.02
CA SER A 111 -19.25 -3.63 6.31
C SER A 111 -19.62 -2.84 5.05
N TYR A 112 -18.67 -2.67 4.13
CA TYR A 112 -18.89 -2.00 2.84
C TYR A 112 -19.83 -2.78 1.92
N THR A 113 -19.67 -4.11 1.89
CA THR A 113 -20.56 -4.99 1.11
C THR A 113 -22.00 -4.90 1.60
N GLU A 114 -22.20 -4.87 2.93
CA GLU A 114 -23.52 -4.72 3.53
C GLU A 114 -24.14 -3.35 3.21
N GLU A 115 -23.41 -2.25 3.37
CA GLU A 115 -23.90 -0.90 3.04
C GLU A 115 -24.23 -0.71 1.55
N SER A 116 -23.36 -1.22 0.67
CA SER A 116 -23.58 -1.22 -0.77
C SER A 116 -24.86 -1.99 -1.14
N SER A 117 -25.09 -3.14 -0.51
CA SER A 117 -26.29 -3.96 -0.73
C SER A 117 -27.60 -3.29 -0.26
N LEU A 118 -27.55 -2.52 0.83
CA LEU A 118 -28.68 -1.75 1.38
C LEU A 118 -29.00 -0.51 0.54
N SER A 119 -28.01 0.07 -0.15
CA SER A 119 -28.21 1.23 -1.03
C SER A 119 -28.96 0.90 -2.34
N LEU A 120 -29.00 -0.39 -2.72
CA LEU A 120 -29.68 -0.89 -3.92
C LEU A 120 -31.11 -1.43 -3.66
N SER A 121 -31.56 -1.50 -2.40
CA SER A 121 -32.88 -2.05 -2.02
C SER A 121 -33.92 -0.98 -1.69
#